data_AF-A0A3M3WLT2-F1
#
_entry.id   AF-A0A3M3WLT2-F1
#
_cell.length_a   1.000
_cell.length_b   1.000
_cell.length_c   1.000
_cell.angle_alpha   90.00
_cell.angle_beta   90.00
_cell.angle_gamma   90.00
#
_symmetry.space_group_name_H-M   'P 1'
#
loop_
_entity.id
_entity.type
_entity.pdbx_description
1 polymer ?
#
loop_
_entity_poly.entity_id
_entity_poly.type
_entity_poly.pdbx_seq_one_letter_code
_entity_poly.pdbx_strand_id
1 'polypeptide(L)'
;MLPFGCKLVIDHFGRPDARLGVDDPAFQALLELGLSGQMWMKISAIYRLGGSVEQNATFARAAWPLLLQSFGPRRLVWGSDWPHTQHEHVVSYTGVVEQFRALECPDPLKRIMLVEAPQALFDFLPVEI
;
A
#
# COMPACT_ATOMS: atom_id res chain seq x y z
N MET A 1 7.87 6.27 20.64
CA MET A 1 6.88 5.19 20.81
C MET A 1 5.50 5.81 20.67
N LEU A 2 4.64 5.33 19.78
CA LEU A 2 3.26 5.79 19.71
C LEU A 2 2.56 5.47 21.04
N PRO A 3 1.90 6.43 21.70
CA PRO A 3 1.47 6.30 23.11
C PRO A 3 0.28 5.35 23.33
N PHE A 4 -0.23 4.71 22.28
CA PHE A 4 -1.55 4.05 22.28
C PHE A 4 -1.50 2.53 22.37
N GLY A 5 -0.31 1.92 22.42
CA GLY A 5 -0.16 0.46 22.59
C GLY A 5 -0.73 -0.41 21.46
N CYS A 6 -1.08 0.20 20.32
CA CYS A 6 -1.67 -0.48 19.16
C CYS A 6 -0.83 -0.31 17.90
N LYS A 7 -1.00 -1.24 16.94
CA LYS A 7 -0.42 -1.13 15.59
C LYS A 7 -1.22 -0.08 14.80
N LEU A 8 -0.55 0.95 14.28
CA LEU A 8 -1.18 1.90 13.36
C LEU A 8 -0.99 1.46 11.92
N VAL A 9 -2.08 1.48 11.14
CA VAL A 9 -2.09 1.09 9.73
C VAL A 9 -2.62 2.26 8.90
N ILE A 10 -1.83 2.69 7.93
CA ILE A 10 -2.21 3.73 6.96
C ILE A 10 -2.85 3.05 5.76
N ASP A 11 -4.05 3.47 5.39
CA ASP A 11 -4.78 2.88 4.27
C ASP A 11 -4.41 3.53 2.92
N HIS A 12 -4.46 2.71 1.87
CA HIS A 12 -4.48 3.12 0.45
C HIS A 12 -3.36 4.10 0.05
N PHE A 13 -2.09 3.71 0.21
CA PHE A 13 -0.92 4.57 -0.05
C PHE A 13 -0.87 5.86 0.78
N GLY A 14 -1.73 6.01 1.80
CA GLY A 14 -1.92 7.27 2.54
C GLY A 14 -2.87 8.26 1.90
N ARG A 15 -3.61 7.84 0.86
CA ARG A 15 -4.52 8.68 0.06
C ARG A 15 -3.92 10.03 -0.40
N PRO A 16 -2.71 10.04 -0.99
CA PRO A 16 -2.14 11.23 -1.61
C PRO A 16 -3.01 11.74 -2.76
N ASP A 17 -2.71 12.95 -3.22
CA ASP A 17 -3.17 13.44 -4.51
C ASP A 17 -2.16 13.07 -5.60
N ALA A 18 -2.46 12.04 -6.39
CA ALA A 18 -1.60 11.53 -7.45
C ALA A 18 -1.23 12.58 -8.51
N ARG A 19 -2.00 13.67 -8.62
CA ARG A 19 -1.72 14.78 -9.56
C ARG A 19 -0.51 15.61 -9.12
N LEU A 20 -0.20 15.62 -7.82
CA LEU A 20 0.94 16.35 -7.24
C LEU A 20 2.24 15.52 -7.31
N GLY A 21 2.14 14.24 -7.63
CA GLY A 21 3.29 13.34 -7.73
C GLY A 21 3.90 13.00 -6.37
N VAL A 22 5.02 12.27 -6.39
CA VAL A 22 5.69 11.82 -5.16
C VAL A 22 6.40 12.95 -4.41
N ASP A 23 6.64 14.09 -5.05
CA ASP A 23 7.29 15.25 -4.41
C ASP A 23 6.31 16.11 -3.59
N ASP A 24 5.02 15.74 -3.55
CA ASP A 24 4.04 16.36 -2.66
C ASP A 24 4.53 16.36 -1.20
N PRO A 25 4.63 17.53 -0.53
CA PRO A 25 5.12 17.61 0.84
C PRO A 25 4.37 16.70 1.82
N ALA A 26 3.07 16.48 1.63
CA ALA A 26 2.31 15.59 2.49
C ALA A 26 2.72 14.12 2.31
N PHE A 27 2.97 13.68 1.07
CA PHE A 27 3.49 12.34 0.80
C PHE A 27 4.93 12.18 1.30
N GLN A 28 5.78 13.19 1.16
CA GLN A 28 7.14 13.16 1.72
C GLN A 28 7.13 13.04 3.26
N ALA A 29 6.28 13.79 3.96
CA ALA A 29 6.10 13.65 5.40
C ALA A 29 5.63 12.25 5.80
N LEU A 30 4.78 11.61 4.99
CA LEU A 30 4.36 10.22 5.20
C LEU A 30 5.53 9.23 5.07
N LEU A 31 6.43 9.46 4.12
CA LEU A 31 7.66 8.66 3.98
C LEU A 31 8.59 8.84 5.18
N GLU A 32 8.72 10.05 5.72
CA GLU A 32 9.50 10.28 6.94
C GLU A 32 8.91 9.54 8.14
N LEU A 33 7.57 9.52 8.27
CA LEU A 33 6.90 8.78 9.33
C LEU A 33 7.12 7.25 9.22
N GLY A 34 7.16 6.70 8.00
CA GLY A 34 7.43 5.28 7.79
C GLY A 34 8.80 4.82 8.32
N LEU A 35 9.81 5.70 8.27
CA LEU A 35 11.16 5.44 8.79
C LEU A 35 11.18 5.17 10.31
N SER A 36 10.15 5.59 11.04
CA SER A 36 10.02 5.32 12.48
C SER A 36 9.94 3.82 12.82
N GLY A 37 9.63 2.98 11.83
CA GLY A 37 9.51 1.53 11.98
C GLY A 37 8.28 1.06 12.77
N GLN A 38 7.39 1.97 13.15
CA GLN A 38 6.24 1.71 14.02
C GLN A 38 4.90 1.69 13.27
N MET A 39 4.89 2.07 11.98
CA MET A 39 3.68 2.18 11.18
C MET A 39 3.62 1.11 10.10
N TRP A 40 2.40 0.65 9.81
CA TRP A 40 2.09 -0.23 8.70
C TRP A 40 1.40 0.55 7.59
N MET A 41 1.45 0.05 6.37
CA MET A 41 0.70 0.64 5.26
C MET A 41 0.06 -0.43 4.38
N LYS A 42 -1.17 -0.17 3.96
CA LYS A 42 -1.84 -0.93 2.91
C LYS A 42 -1.51 -0.35 1.53
N ILE A 43 -0.91 -1.17 0.69
CA ILE A 43 -0.69 -0.95 -0.74
C ILE A 43 -1.95 -1.44 -1.45
N SER A 44 -2.94 -0.56 -1.60
CA SER A 44 -4.26 -0.90 -2.12
C SER A 44 -4.96 0.30 -2.75
N ALA A 45 -6.03 0.02 -3.49
CA ALA A 45 -6.99 1.02 -3.96
C ALA A 45 -6.40 2.24 -4.69
N ILE A 46 -5.47 2.03 -5.64
CA ILE A 46 -4.84 3.15 -6.38
C ILE A 46 -5.88 4.01 -7.12
N TYR A 47 -7.06 3.46 -7.43
CA TYR A 47 -8.17 4.20 -8.02
C TYR A 47 -8.75 5.31 -7.12
N ARG A 48 -8.32 5.40 -5.84
CA ARG A 48 -8.76 6.43 -4.88
C ARG A 48 -7.76 7.59 -4.68
N LEU A 49 -6.69 7.67 -5.48
CA LEU A 49 -5.58 8.62 -5.28
C LEU A 49 -5.83 10.00 -5.91
N GLY A 50 -7.08 10.37 -6.22
CA GLY A 50 -7.45 11.72 -6.65
C GLY A 50 -7.09 12.11 -8.10
N GLY A 51 -6.30 11.31 -8.81
CA GLY A 51 -6.00 11.47 -10.23
C GLY A 51 -6.86 10.61 -11.16
N SER A 52 -6.60 10.72 -12.47
CA SER A 52 -7.10 9.78 -13.48
C SER A 52 -6.52 8.38 -13.28
N VAL A 53 -7.08 7.36 -13.95
CA VAL A 53 -6.55 5.99 -13.91
C VAL A 53 -5.05 5.94 -14.23
N GLU A 54 -4.61 6.68 -15.26
CA GLU A 54 -3.21 6.73 -15.65
C GLU A 54 -2.34 7.49 -14.64
N GLN A 55 -2.81 8.63 -14.13
CA GLN A 55 -2.08 9.38 -13.11
C GLN A 55 -1.90 8.57 -11.83
N ASN A 56 -2.95 7.88 -11.39
CA ASN A 56 -2.93 7.01 -10.22
C ASN A 56 -1.95 5.84 -10.40
N ALA A 57 -1.96 5.19 -11.57
CA ALA A 57 -1.02 4.11 -11.88
C ALA A 57 0.43 4.58 -11.98
N THR A 58 0.66 5.78 -12.53
CA THR A 58 1.99 6.39 -12.60
C THR A 58 2.49 6.77 -11.22
N PHE A 59 1.66 7.40 -10.38
CA PHE A 59 1.99 7.68 -8.99
C PHE A 59 2.31 6.39 -8.23
N ALA A 60 1.47 5.36 -8.31
CA ALA A 60 1.67 4.11 -7.57
C ALA A 60 3.01 3.44 -7.93
N ARG A 61 3.40 3.44 -9.21
CA ARG A 61 4.69 2.92 -9.66
C ARG A 61 5.87 3.75 -9.13
N ALA A 62 5.77 5.08 -9.13
CA ALA A 62 6.80 5.96 -8.60
C ALA A 62 6.91 5.89 -7.05
N ALA A 63 5.77 5.77 -6.36
CA ALA A 63 5.68 5.71 -4.91
C ALA A 63 6.18 4.37 -4.35
N TRP A 64 5.99 3.27 -5.08
CA TRP A 64 6.33 1.92 -4.63
C TRP A 64 7.76 1.76 -4.06
N PRO A 65 8.84 2.10 -4.79
CA PRO A 65 10.20 1.97 -4.27
C PRO A 65 10.46 2.87 -3.05
N LEU A 66 9.83 4.04 -2.99
CA LEU A 66 9.97 4.98 -1.86
C LEU A 66 9.29 4.42 -0.60
N LEU A 67 8.09 3.87 -0.76
CA LEU A 67 7.36 3.19 0.32
C LEU A 67 8.12 1.96 0.81
N LEU A 68 8.70 1.19 -0.09
CA LEU A 68 9.54 0.04 0.27
C LEU A 68 10.77 0.46 1.09
N GLN A 69 11.44 1.54 0.71
CA GLN A 69 12.57 2.09 1.46
C GLN A 69 12.16 2.64 2.83
N SER A 70 11.05 3.37 2.88
CA SER A 70 10.58 4.04 4.09
C SER A 70 9.99 3.07 5.11
N PHE A 71 9.01 2.27 4.70
CA PHE A 71 8.28 1.37 5.60
C PHE A 71 8.98 0.03 5.76
N GLY A 72 9.76 -0.41 4.78
CA GLY A 72 10.30 -1.76 4.73
C GLY A 72 9.24 -2.81 4.39
N PRO A 73 9.66 -3.94 3.78
CA PRO A 73 8.73 -4.91 3.20
C PRO A 73 7.82 -5.58 4.24
N ARG A 74 8.30 -5.77 5.47
CA ARG A 74 7.55 -6.44 6.55
C ARG A 74 6.44 -5.58 7.17
N ARG A 75 6.28 -4.33 6.75
CA ARG A 75 5.22 -3.41 7.21
C ARG A 75 4.28 -2.95 6.10
N LEU A 76 4.44 -3.51 4.90
CA LEU A 76 3.60 -3.25 3.74
C LEU A 76 2.72 -4.47 3.50
N VAL A 77 1.41 -4.25 3.44
CA VAL A 77 0.42 -5.30 3.16
C VAL A 77 -0.38 -4.94 1.91
N TRP A 78 -0.77 -5.91 1.10
CA TRP A 78 -1.67 -5.65 -0.02
C TRP A 78 -3.13 -5.92 0.35
N GLY A 79 -4.07 -5.21 -0.28
CA GLY A 79 -5.50 -5.48 -0.17
C GLY A 79 -6.26 -5.06 -1.43
N SER A 80 -7.34 -5.74 -1.74
CA SER A 80 -8.17 -5.45 -2.94
C SER A 80 -9.03 -4.20 -2.78
N ASP A 81 -9.44 -3.88 -1.55
CA ASP A 81 -10.48 -2.89 -1.25
C ASP A 81 -11.85 -3.22 -1.88
N TRP A 82 -12.13 -4.52 -2.05
CA TRP A 82 -13.44 -5.00 -2.51
C TRP A 82 -14.54 -4.60 -1.49
N PRO A 83 -15.75 -4.19 -1.93
CA PRO A 83 -16.31 -4.23 -3.29
C PRO A 83 -16.01 -3.00 -4.17
N HIS A 84 -14.96 -2.23 -3.86
CA HIS A 84 -14.58 -1.00 -4.56
C HIS A 84 -15.69 0.05 -4.50
N THR A 85 -16.19 0.32 -3.30
CA THR A 85 -17.32 1.22 -3.08
C THR A 85 -17.14 2.57 -3.76
N GLN A 86 -18.20 3.05 -4.42
CA GLN A 86 -18.24 4.24 -5.30
C GLN A 86 -17.46 4.10 -6.62
N HIS A 87 -16.90 2.93 -6.91
CA HIS A 87 -16.11 2.62 -8.11
C HIS A 87 -16.50 1.26 -8.70
N GLU A 88 -17.64 0.70 -8.29
CA GLU A 88 -18.10 -0.66 -8.61
C GLU A 88 -18.22 -0.89 -10.13
N HIS A 89 -18.54 0.17 -10.88
CA HIS A 89 -18.72 0.13 -12.33
C HIS A 89 -17.42 0.18 -13.12
N VAL A 90 -16.30 0.54 -12.49
CA VAL A 90 -15.02 0.80 -13.18
C VAL A 90 -13.86 -0.02 -12.60
N VAL A 91 -14.02 -0.64 -11.43
CA VAL A 91 -12.99 -1.45 -10.77
C VAL A 91 -13.51 -2.86 -10.50
N SER A 92 -12.71 -3.85 -10.89
CA SER A 92 -12.95 -5.27 -10.62
C SER A 92 -11.85 -5.87 -9.76
N TYR A 93 -12.13 -7.02 -9.13
CA TYR A 93 -11.14 -7.73 -8.32
C TYR A 93 -9.91 -8.14 -9.16
N THR A 94 -10.14 -8.63 -10.38
CA THR A 94 -9.06 -8.96 -11.32
C THR A 94 -8.24 -7.72 -11.67
N GLY A 95 -8.88 -6.58 -11.90
CA GLY A 95 -8.20 -5.33 -12.23
C GLY A 95 -7.25 -4.85 -11.12
N VAL A 96 -7.65 -4.91 -9.85
CA VAL A 96 -6.75 -4.52 -8.74
C VAL A 96 -5.61 -5.51 -8.52
N VAL A 97 -5.81 -6.80 -8.83
CA VAL A 97 -4.72 -7.80 -8.83
C VAL A 97 -3.73 -7.53 -9.96
N GLU A 98 -4.20 -7.14 -11.15
CA GLU A 98 -3.35 -6.74 -12.27
C GLU A 98 -2.56 -5.46 -11.95
N GLN A 99 -3.20 -4.46 -11.35
CA GLN A 99 -2.53 -3.24 -10.86
C GLN A 99 -1.42 -3.55 -9.85
N PHE A 100 -1.64 -4.51 -8.94
CA PHE A 100 -0.60 -4.97 -8.01
C PHE A 100 0.57 -5.64 -8.74
N ARG A 101 0.29 -6.50 -9.73
CA ARG A 101 1.34 -7.13 -10.55
C ARG A 101 2.15 -6.11 -11.32
N ALA A 102 1.53 -5.01 -11.76
CA ALA A 102 2.18 -3.92 -12.47
C ALA A 102 3.14 -3.08 -11.61
N LEU A 103 3.22 -3.31 -10.29
CA LEU A 103 4.28 -2.75 -9.44
C LEU A 103 5.63 -3.48 -9.62
N GLU A 104 5.67 -4.56 -10.41
CA GLU A 104 6.89 -5.30 -10.78
C GLU A 104 7.72 -5.80 -9.57
N CYS A 105 7.00 -6.11 -8.49
CA CYS A 105 7.56 -6.65 -7.27
C CYS A 105 8.17 -8.06 -7.49
N PRO A 106 9.39 -8.36 -7.00
CA PRO A 106 9.94 -9.71 -7.01
C PRO A 106 9.08 -10.69 -6.19
N ASP A 107 9.07 -11.97 -6.55
CA ASP A 107 8.23 -12.97 -5.89
C ASP A 107 8.47 -13.12 -4.38
N PRO A 108 9.71 -13.06 -3.85
CA PRO A 108 9.93 -13.05 -2.41
C PRO A 108 9.22 -11.88 -1.71
N LEU A 109 9.20 -10.71 -2.34
CA LEU A 109 8.56 -9.52 -1.78
C LEU A 109 7.03 -9.60 -1.88
N LYS A 110 6.49 -10.19 -2.95
CA LYS A 110 5.04 -10.50 -3.04
C LYS A 110 4.62 -11.43 -1.90
N ARG A 111 5.41 -12.47 -1.61
CA ARG A 111 5.13 -13.39 -0.49
C ARG A 111 5.09 -12.65 0.85
N ILE A 112 6.04 -11.75 1.09
CA ILE A 112 6.04 -10.96 2.33
C ILE A 112 4.75 -10.14 2.42
N MET A 113 4.38 -9.40 1.38
CA MET A 113 3.22 -8.49 1.42
C MET A 113 1.87 -9.21 1.50
N LEU A 114 1.78 -10.42 0.94
CA LEU A 114 0.53 -11.19 0.86
C LEU A 114 0.36 -12.21 1.99
N VAL A 115 1.45 -12.59 2.67
CA VAL A 115 1.44 -13.67 3.68
C VAL A 115 2.09 -13.22 4.98
N GLU A 116 3.40 -12.94 4.97
CA GLU A 116 4.18 -12.76 6.21
C GLU A 116 3.83 -11.45 6.95
N ALA A 117 3.70 -10.35 6.22
CA ALA A 117 3.34 -9.05 6.79
C ALA A 117 1.90 -9.05 7.32
N PRO A 118 0.88 -9.56 6.60
CA PRO A 118 -0.46 -9.75 7.15
C PRO A 118 -0.49 -10.67 8.38
N GLN A 119 0.27 -11.77 8.40
CA GLN A 119 0.40 -12.64 9.57
C GLN A 119 0.91 -11.87 10.79
N ALA A 120 2.01 -11.13 10.63
CA ALA A 120 2.56 -10.32 11.71
C ALA A 120 1.66 -9.14 12.11
N LEU A 121 0.85 -8.59 11.20
CA LEU A 121 -0.05 -7.47 11.47
C LEU A 121 -1.30 -7.93 12.24
N PHE A 122 -1.97 -8.97 11.74
CA PHE A 122 -3.28 -9.42 12.23
C PHE A 122 -3.21 -10.66 13.12
N ASP A 123 -2.00 -11.13 13.43
CA ASP A 123 -1.73 -12.30 14.25
C ASP A 123 -2.38 -13.59 13.68
N PHE A 124 -2.40 -13.70 12.35
CA PHE A 124 -2.80 -14.94 11.68
C PHE A 124 -1.77 -16.05 11.95
N LEU A 125 -2.28 -17.28 12.09
CA LEU A 125 -1.42 -18.45 12.26
C LEU A 125 -0.49 -18.64 11.04
N PRO A 126 0.73 -19.19 11.25
CA PRO A 126 1.59 -19.61 10.16
C PRO A 126 0.83 -20.56 9.23
N VAL A 127 1.01 -20.36 7.92
CA VAL A 127 0.47 -21.27 6.91
C VAL A 127 1.58 -22.25 6.59
N GLU A 128 1.39 -23.53 6.91
CA GLU A 128 2.23 -24.60 6.37
C GLU A 128 1.92 -24.71 4.87
N ILE A 129 2.95 -24.55 4.04
CA ILE A 129 2.86 -24.64 2.57
C ILE A 129 3.79 -25.75 2.12
#